data_AF-A0A8H5J554-F1
#
_entry.id   AF-A0A8H5J554-F1
#
_cell.length_a   1.000
_cell.length_b   1.000
_cell.length_c   1.000
_cell.angle_alpha   90.00
_cell.angle_beta   90.00
_cell.angle_gamma   90.00
#
_symmetry.space_group_name_H-M   'P 1'
#
loop_
_entity.id
_entity.type
_entity.pdbx_description
1 polymer ?
#
loop_
_entity_poly.entity_id
_entity_poly.type
_entity_poly.pdbx_seq_one_letter_code
_entity_poly.pdbx_strand_id
1 'polypeptide(L)'
;MKITAFLTAALAAAVAASDSVYLVNSYKGSEISSGIAYYADGHPATGGSRPDDYVDVTHGSNVIWEGRTVKGTFNSGVSFTSNIFADAGSKQVNACPGGNNWVLYTVDGWTVNVVYYCNPFN
;
A
#
# COMPACT_ATOMS: atom_id res chain seq x y z
N MET A 1 47.99 25.24 17.29
CA MET A 1 47.61 23.95 17.92
C MET A 1 46.88 24.28 19.22
N LYS A 2 45.67 23.83 19.54
CA LYS A 2 44.85 22.70 19.07
C LYS A 2 43.36 23.10 19.13
N ILE A 3 42.62 22.64 18.13
CA ILE A 3 41.16 22.67 18.02
C ILE A 3 40.63 21.41 18.70
N THR A 4 39.60 21.51 19.52
CA THR A 4 38.74 20.34 19.80
C THR A 4 37.30 20.78 20.07
N ALA A 5 36.49 20.80 19.02
CA ALA A 5 35.04 20.74 19.15
C ALA A 5 34.63 19.26 19.08
N PHE A 6 33.95 18.76 20.11
CA PHE A 6 33.33 17.45 20.09
C PHE A 6 31.90 17.59 19.54
N LEU A 7 31.70 17.14 18.30
CA LEU A 7 30.39 16.92 17.71
C LEU A 7 29.96 15.49 18.05
N THR A 8 29.02 15.34 18.98
CA THR A 8 28.34 14.05 19.20
C THR A 8 27.12 14.02 18.28
N ALA A 9 27.21 13.22 17.22
CA ALA A 9 26.11 13.00 16.29
C ALA A 9 24.94 12.32 17.00
N ALA A 10 23.72 12.83 16.81
CA ALA A 10 22.49 12.16 17.22
C ALA A 10 22.31 10.91 16.36
N LEU A 11 22.28 9.74 16.99
CA LEU A 11 21.90 8.49 16.34
C LEU A 11 20.38 8.52 16.15
N ALA A 12 19.91 8.96 14.98
CA ALA A 12 18.56 8.69 14.56
C ALA A 12 18.44 7.18 14.39
N ALA A 13 17.65 6.52 15.23
CA ALA A 13 17.28 5.14 15.01
C ALA A 13 16.60 5.07 13.64
N ALA A 14 17.25 4.43 12.67
CA ALA A 14 16.61 4.05 11.43
C ALA A 14 15.52 3.04 11.83
N VAL A 15 14.27 3.50 11.86
CA VAL A 15 13.14 2.60 11.63
C VAL A 15 13.49 1.88 10.34
N ALA A 16 13.61 0.55 10.39
CA ALA A 16 13.67 -0.25 9.18
C ALA A 16 12.42 0.11 8.39
N ALA A 17 12.60 0.88 7.32
CA ALA A 17 11.52 1.02 6.38
C ALA A 17 11.39 -0.35 5.69
N SER A 18 10.17 -0.67 5.30
CA SER A 18 9.80 -1.99 4.84
C SER A 18 8.89 -1.81 3.64
N ASP A 19 9.09 -2.66 2.64
CA ASP A 19 8.19 -2.72 1.49
C ASP A 19 6.73 -2.76 1.96
N SER A 20 5.86 -2.11 1.20
CA SER A 20 4.47 -1.91 1.56
C SER A 20 3.57 -2.26 0.39
N VAL A 21 2.51 -3.02 0.68
CA VAL A 21 1.53 -3.44 -0.33
C VAL A 21 0.14 -2.97 0.09
N TYR A 22 -0.56 -2.33 -0.85
CA TYR A 22 -1.91 -1.81 -0.66
C TYR A 22 -2.89 -2.49 -1.61
N LEU A 23 -4.00 -2.99 -1.06
CA LEU A 23 -5.14 -3.47 -1.82
C LEU A 23 -6.05 -2.28 -2.11
N VAL A 24 -6.30 -1.97 -3.38
CA VAL A 24 -6.93 -0.71 -3.77
C VAL A 24 -8.12 -0.88 -4.71
N ASN A 25 -9.03 0.09 -4.63
CA ASN A 25 -10.10 0.30 -5.59
C ASN A 25 -9.93 1.69 -6.24
N SER A 26 -9.98 1.71 -7.55
CA SER A 26 -9.61 2.84 -8.41
C SER A 26 -10.81 3.29 -9.25
N TYR A 27 -10.96 4.60 -9.42
CA TYR A 27 -12.10 5.20 -10.09
C TYR A 27 -11.66 6.30 -11.06
N LYS A 28 -12.22 6.34 -12.28
CA LYS A 28 -12.06 7.42 -13.26
C LYS A 28 -13.38 7.67 -13.97
N GLY A 29 -14.10 8.71 -13.54
CA GLY A 29 -15.48 8.92 -14.01
C GLY A 29 -16.35 7.71 -13.69
N SER A 30 -16.88 7.03 -14.70
CA SER A 30 -17.64 5.78 -14.57
C SER A 30 -16.77 4.50 -14.65
N GLU A 31 -15.49 4.63 -14.99
CA GLU A 31 -14.57 3.50 -15.04
C GLU A 31 -14.11 3.13 -13.63
N ILE A 32 -14.07 1.82 -13.34
CA ILE A 32 -13.63 1.27 -12.07
C ILE A 32 -12.65 0.13 -12.29
N SER A 33 -11.67 0.00 -11.40
CA SER A 33 -10.69 -1.09 -11.38
C SER A 33 -10.31 -1.40 -9.93
N SER A 34 -9.88 -2.62 -9.69
CA SER A 34 -9.22 -3.00 -8.45
C SER A 34 -7.86 -3.57 -8.76
N GLY A 35 -6.90 -3.19 -7.94
CA GLY A 35 -5.54 -3.63 -8.13
C GLY A 35 -4.74 -3.51 -6.86
N ILE A 36 -3.43 -3.63 -7.02
CA ILE A 36 -2.49 -3.70 -5.91
C ILE A 36 -1.32 -2.79 -6.21
N ALA A 37 -1.05 -1.91 -5.26
CA ALA A 37 0.01 -0.92 -5.32
C ALA A 37 1.15 -1.35 -4.39
N TYR A 38 2.36 -1.47 -4.96
CA TYR A 38 3.58 -1.79 -4.25
C TYR A 38 4.47 -0.56 -4.11
N TYR A 39 5.00 -0.37 -2.90
CA TYR A 39 6.00 0.64 -2.58
C TYR A 39 7.21 -0.06 -2.00
N ALA A 40 8.37 0.19 -2.60
CA ALA A 40 9.65 -0.30 -2.10
C ALA A 40 9.98 0.34 -0.75
N ASP A 41 10.87 -0.32 -0.01
CA ASP A 41 11.49 0.22 1.20
C ASP A 41 11.90 1.70 1.03
N GLY A 42 11.47 2.53 1.99
CA GLY A 42 11.77 3.95 2.04
C GLY A 42 10.90 4.82 1.13
N HIS A 43 10.07 4.25 0.24
CA HIS A 43 9.15 5.01 -0.60
C HIS A 43 7.83 5.30 0.16
N PRO A 44 7.53 6.57 0.49
CA PRO A 44 6.28 6.90 1.17
C PRO A 44 5.07 6.65 0.27
N ALA A 45 4.15 5.80 0.74
CA ALA A 45 2.83 5.63 0.13
C ALA A 45 1.85 6.78 0.48
N THR A 46 2.30 7.76 1.26
CA THR A 46 1.51 8.92 1.68
C THR A 46 1.84 10.16 0.86
N GLY A 47 0.90 11.11 0.82
CA GLY A 47 1.10 12.39 0.12
C GLY A 47 0.87 12.33 -1.39
N GLY A 48 0.24 11.27 -1.92
CA GLY A 48 -0.09 11.16 -3.34
C GLY A 48 1.03 10.59 -4.22
N SER A 49 2.09 10.06 -3.63
CA SER A 49 3.16 9.36 -4.34
C SER A 49 2.63 8.17 -5.14
N ARG A 50 3.17 7.95 -6.32
CA ARG A 50 2.80 6.80 -7.16
C ARG A 50 3.53 5.55 -6.67
N PRO A 51 2.92 4.36 -6.80
CA PRO A 51 3.60 3.12 -6.47
C PRO A 51 4.75 2.83 -7.43
N ASP A 52 5.73 2.08 -6.95
CA ASP A 52 6.85 1.56 -7.75
C ASP A 52 6.39 0.48 -8.73
N ASP A 53 5.38 -0.31 -8.36
CA ASP A 53 4.72 -1.26 -9.25
C ASP A 53 3.22 -1.36 -8.95
N TYR A 54 2.44 -1.69 -9.97
CA TYR A 54 0.99 -1.86 -9.86
C TYR A 54 0.52 -3.06 -10.67
N VAL A 55 -0.31 -3.89 -10.03
CA VAL A 55 -0.99 -5.00 -10.68
C VAL A 55 -2.48 -4.69 -10.77
N ASP A 56 -3.01 -4.63 -12.00
CA ASP A 56 -4.46 -4.60 -12.21
C ASP A 56 -5.01 -6.01 -12.00
N VAL A 57 -5.84 -6.17 -10.97
CA VAL A 57 -6.46 -7.46 -10.64
C VAL A 57 -7.74 -7.63 -11.42
N THR A 58 -8.56 -6.58 -11.50
CA THR A 58 -9.77 -6.56 -12.35
C THR A 58 -9.99 -5.18 -12.93
N HIS A 59 -10.25 -5.14 -14.24
CA HIS A 59 -10.70 -3.94 -14.93
C HIS A 59 -12.22 -3.99 -15.19
N GLY A 60 -12.93 -2.90 -14.92
CA GLY A 60 -14.39 -2.80 -15.12
C GLY A 60 -15.26 -3.27 -13.95
N SER A 61 -14.66 -3.71 -12.84
CA SER A 61 -15.37 -4.01 -11.60
C SER A 61 -14.48 -3.77 -10.39
N ASN A 62 -15.10 -3.59 -9.21
CA ASN A 62 -14.38 -3.59 -7.94
C ASN A 62 -14.34 -5.00 -7.34
N VAL A 63 -13.19 -5.35 -6.77
CA VAL A 63 -13.00 -6.54 -5.96
C VAL A 63 -13.53 -6.30 -4.55
N ILE A 64 -14.36 -7.23 -4.08
CA ILE A 64 -14.62 -7.41 -2.65
C ILE A 64 -13.44 -8.25 -2.12
N TRP A 65 -12.54 -7.60 -1.39
CA TRP A 65 -11.30 -8.24 -0.92
C TRP A 65 -11.54 -9.22 0.23
N GLU A 66 -12.55 -8.97 1.05
CA GLU A 66 -12.95 -9.83 2.17
C GLU A 66 -13.56 -11.15 1.70
N GLY A 67 -13.18 -12.24 2.35
CA GLY A 67 -13.71 -13.58 2.07
C GLY A 67 -13.25 -14.16 0.74
N ARG A 68 -12.30 -13.50 0.06
CA ARG A 68 -11.75 -13.94 -1.23
C ARG A 68 -10.25 -14.11 -1.15
N THR A 69 -9.77 -15.17 -1.80
CA THR A 69 -8.35 -15.32 -2.11
C THR A 69 -8.07 -14.59 -3.42
N VAL A 70 -7.20 -13.58 -3.37
CA VAL A 70 -6.77 -12.82 -4.56
C VAL A 70 -5.28 -13.04 -4.77
N LYS A 71 -4.88 -13.32 -6.01
CA LYS A 71 -3.49 -13.51 -6.40
C LYS A 71 -3.13 -12.55 -7.50
N GLY A 72 -1.86 -12.18 -7.55
CA GLY A 72 -1.30 -11.43 -8.66
C GLY A 72 0.21 -11.50 -8.64
N THR A 73 0.78 -11.10 -9.76
CA THR A 73 2.22 -11.16 -10.00
C THR A 73 2.64 -9.79 -10.53
N PHE A 74 3.56 -9.17 -9.81
CA PHE A 74 4.21 -7.92 -10.22
C PHE A 74 5.04 -8.13 -11.48
N ASN A 75 5.37 -7.05 -12.17
CA ASN A 75 6.15 -7.13 -13.42
C ASN A 75 7.55 -7.71 -13.19
N SER A 76 8.06 -7.58 -11.96
CA SER A 76 9.30 -8.21 -11.49
C SER A 76 9.24 -9.75 -11.39
N GLY A 77 8.04 -10.35 -11.48
CA GLY A 77 7.79 -11.77 -11.29
C GLY A 77 7.48 -12.17 -9.84
N VAL A 78 7.56 -11.24 -8.88
CA VAL A 78 7.17 -11.47 -7.49
C VAL A 78 5.66 -11.68 -7.42
N SER A 79 5.24 -12.77 -6.77
CA SER A 79 3.82 -13.09 -6.60
C SER A 79 3.35 -12.82 -5.18
N PHE A 80 2.16 -12.25 -5.04
CA PHE A 80 1.49 -12.07 -3.76
C PHE A 80 0.19 -12.89 -3.73
N THR A 81 -0.28 -13.22 -2.52
CA THR A 81 -1.60 -13.81 -2.29
C THR A 81 -2.24 -13.12 -1.10
N SER A 82 -3.42 -12.55 -1.31
CA SER A 82 -4.26 -11.96 -0.26
C SER A 82 -5.34 -12.94 0.17
N ASN A 83 -5.52 -13.10 1.48
CA ASN A 83 -6.59 -13.87 2.11
C ASN A 83 -7.15 -13.06 3.27
N ILE A 84 -8.17 -12.26 3.00
CA ILE A 84 -8.82 -11.43 4.02
C ILE A 84 -10.06 -12.19 4.53
N PHE A 85 -10.24 -12.26 5.85
CA PHE A 85 -11.45 -12.88 6.41
C PHE A 85 -12.71 -12.14 5.93
N ALA A 86 -13.78 -12.89 5.68
CA ALA A 86 -15.05 -12.33 5.17
C ALA A 86 -15.70 -11.28 6.07
N ASP A 87 -15.32 -11.26 7.34
CA ASP A 87 -15.81 -10.36 8.39
C ASP A 87 -14.71 -9.41 8.91
N ALA A 88 -13.60 -9.25 8.17
CA ALA A 88 -12.43 -8.51 8.64
C ALA A 88 -12.75 -7.07 9.05
N GLY A 89 -13.62 -6.37 8.33
CA GLY A 89 -14.06 -5.00 8.61
C GLY A 89 -14.86 -4.87 9.91
N SER A 90 -15.39 -5.98 10.44
CA SER A 90 -16.05 -6.04 11.75
C SER A 90 -15.11 -6.44 12.90
N LYS A 91 -13.86 -6.81 12.59
CA LYS A 91 -12.87 -7.28 13.58
C LYS A 91 -11.96 -6.14 14.02
N GLN A 92 -11.88 -5.93 15.34
CA GLN A 92 -11.15 -4.84 15.99
C GLN A 92 -9.63 -4.83 15.73
N VAL A 93 -9.02 -5.96 15.36
CA VAL A 93 -7.55 -6.11 15.17
C VAL A 93 -7.16 -6.21 13.70
N ASN A 94 -8.07 -6.67 12.83
CA ASN A 94 -7.89 -6.56 11.38
C ASN A 94 -8.32 -5.18 10.87
N ALA A 95 -8.58 -4.26 11.82
CA ALA A 95 -8.96 -2.89 11.68
C ALA A 95 -7.79 -2.01 11.12
N CYS A 96 -7.15 -2.43 10.03
CA CYS A 96 -6.61 -1.51 9.04
C CYS A 96 -7.47 -1.44 7.75
N PRO A 97 -8.82 -1.64 7.75
CA PRO A 97 -9.63 -1.11 6.68
C PRO A 97 -9.47 0.40 6.79
N GLY A 98 -9.23 1.06 5.66
CA GLY A 98 -9.40 2.50 5.60
C GLY A 98 -10.84 2.80 6.03
N GLY A 99 -11.04 3.11 7.31
CA GLY A 99 -12.34 3.41 7.91
C GLY A 99 -13.04 4.58 7.21
N ASN A 100 -12.30 5.30 6.38
CA ASN A 100 -12.79 6.08 5.27
C ASN A 100 -11.93 5.73 4.06
N ASN A 101 -12.54 5.51 2.90
CA ASN A 101 -11.88 5.37 1.59
C ASN A 101 -10.83 6.48 1.43
N TRP A 102 -9.57 6.23 1.78
CA TRP A 102 -8.53 7.25 1.77
C TRP A 102 -7.84 7.21 0.43
N VAL A 103 -7.73 8.37 -0.21
CA VAL A 103 -7.04 8.52 -1.48
C VAL A 103 -5.55 8.30 -1.25
N LEU A 104 -5.03 7.21 -1.81
CA LEU A 104 -3.62 6.87 -1.79
C LEU A 104 -2.84 7.80 -2.72
N TYR A 105 -3.28 7.85 -3.99
CA TYR A 105 -2.75 8.73 -5.02
C TYR A 105 -3.77 8.97 -6.13
N THR A 106 -3.48 9.98 -6.95
CA THR A 106 -4.23 10.27 -8.17
C THR A 106 -3.29 10.24 -9.37
N VAL A 107 -3.75 9.67 -10.48
CA VAL A 107 -2.96 9.54 -11.70
C VAL A 107 -3.86 9.62 -12.92
N ASP A 108 -3.57 10.48 -13.89
CA ASP A 108 -4.23 10.47 -15.21
C ASP A 108 -5.77 10.47 -15.16
N GLY A 109 -6.33 11.17 -14.15
CA GLY A 109 -7.76 11.25 -13.86
C GLY A 109 -8.32 10.11 -13.00
N TRP A 110 -7.52 9.11 -12.65
CA TRP A 110 -7.85 8.07 -11.69
C TRP A 110 -7.65 8.55 -10.25
N THR A 111 -8.59 8.18 -9.39
CA THR A 111 -8.49 8.27 -7.93
C THR A 111 -8.36 6.86 -7.38
N VAL A 112 -7.25 6.58 -6.69
CA VAL A 112 -6.94 5.26 -6.14
C VAL A 112 -7.13 5.28 -4.63
N ASN A 113 -8.06 4.47 -4.12
CA ASN A 113 -8.39 4.42 -2.70
C ASN A 113 -7.88 3.15 -2.06
N VAL A 114 -7.30 3.28 -0.86
CA VAL A 114 -6.90 2.13 -0.05
C VAL A 114 -8.12 1.44 0.52
N VAL A 115 -8.19 0.12 0.34
CA VAL A 115 -9.13 -0.75 1.04
C VAL A 115 -8.44 -1.44 2.22
N TYR A 116 -7.27 -2.04 1.98
CA TYR A 116 -6.44 -2.67 3.02
C TYR A 116 -4.95 -2.39 2.79
N TYR A 117 -4.18 -2.48 3.88
CA TYR A 117 -2.72 -2.38 3.89
C TYR A 117 -2.09 -3.58 4.59
N CYS A 118 -1.01 -4.11 4.02
CA CYS A 118 -0.16 -5.11 4.64
C CYS A 118 1.30 -4.64 4.63
N ASN A 119 2.01 -4.86 5.75
CA ASN A 119 3.46 -4.83 5.79
C ASN A 119 3.99 -6.27 5.71
N PRO A 120 4.35 -6.78 4.53
CA PRO A 120 4.68 -8.19 4.33
C PRO A 120 5.95 -8.69 5.04
N PHE A 121 6.78 -7.83 5.65
CA PHE A 121 8.12 -8.21 6.14
C PHE A 121 8.43 -7.82 7.59
N ASN A 122 7.43 -7.58 8.45
CA ASN A 122 7.63 -7.38 9.90
C ASN A 122 7.71 -8.69 10.68
#